data_AF-A0AB33KXT0-F1
#
_entry.id   AF-A0AB33KXT0-F1
#
_cell.length_a   1.000
_cell.length_b   1.000
_cell.length_c   1.000
_cell.angle_alpha   90.00
_cell.angle_beta   90.00
_cell.angle_gamma   90.00
#
_symmetry.space_group_name_H-M   'P 1'
#
loop_
_entity.id
_entity.type
_entity.pdbx_description
1 polymer ?
#
loop_
_entity_poly.entity_id
_entity_poly.type
_entity_poly.pdbx_seq_one_letter_code
_entity_poly.pdbx_strand_id
1 'polypeptide(L)'
;MNILNVISCMDEEKSITEKTRYGTLKIKKLHFIKGALKNMDIVRMEEHKSYIIVTEVFKNKCEKANLKGINFIEEGHSIYTDV
;
A
#
# COMPACT_ATOMS: atom_id res chain seq x y z
N MET A 1 -15.20 6.08 -1.81
CA MET A 1 -14.23 7.18 -2.08
C MET A 1 -13.48 6.86 -3.36
N ASN A 2 -13.39 7.83 -4.29
CA ASN A 2 -12.65 7.65 -5.54
C ASN A 2 -11.28 8.35 -5.42
N ILE A 3 -10.20 7.67 -5.85
CA ILE A 3 -8.83 8.21 -5.85
C ILE A 3 -8.36 8.11 -7.29
N LEU A 4 -8.23 9.27 -7.94
CA LEU A 4 -7.95 9.37 -9.37
C LEU A 4 -6.48 9.13 -9.71
N ASN A 5 -5.58 9.37 -8.76
CA ASN A 5 -4.14 9.15 -8.94
C ASN A 5 -3.84 7.67 -8.75
N VAL A 6 -3.74 6.95 -9.86
CA VAL A 6 -3.30 5.55 -9.91
C VAL A 6 -1.83 5.55 -10.32
N ILE A 7 -0.97 4.94 -9.51
CA ILE A 7 0.46 4.84 -9.80
C ILE A 7 0.98 3.42 -9.56
N SER A 8 1.93 2.99 -10.39
CA SER A 8 2.81 1.87 -10.06
C SER A 8 3.83 2.32 -9.03
N CYS A 9 3.83 1.66 -7.87
CA CYS A 9 4.69 2.02 -6.74
C CYS A 9 5.29 0.82 -6.02
N MET A 10 4.96 -0.41 -6.44
CA MET A 10 5.53 -1.62 -5.83
C MET A 10 6.92 -1.89 -6.38
N ASP A 11 7.87 -2.15 -5.48
CA ASP A 11 9.19 -2.66 -5.85
C ASP A 11 9.05 -4.17 -6.07
N GLU A 12 8.98 -4.60 -7.33
CA GLU A 12 8.79 -6.02 -7.69
C GLU A 12 9.95 -6.92 -7.24
N GLU A 13 11.16 -6.37 -7.10
CA GLU A 13 12.34 -7.14 -6.69
C GLU A 13 12.35 -7.40 -5.18
N LYS A 14 11.91 -6.41 -4.38
CA LYS A 14 11.87 -6.52 -2.92
C LYS A 14 10.57 -7.07 -2.38
N SER A 15 9.46 -6.89 -3.10
CA SER A 15 8.14 -7.33 -2.66
C SER A 15 7.96 -8.83 -2.85
N ILE A 16 7.27 -9.46 -1.91
CA ILE A 16 6.94 -10.88 -1.99
C ILE A 16 5.50 -11.00 -2.48
N THR A 17 5.33 -11.51 -3.69
CA THR A 17 4.02 -11.73 -4.31
C THR A 17 3.81 -13.19 -4.69
N GLU A 18 2.55 -13.60 -4.75
CA GLU A 18 2.13 -14.93 -5.17
C GLU A 18 0.98 -14.80 -6.16
N LYS A 19 1.03 -15.53 -7.28
CA LYS A 19 -0.13 -15.65 -8.18
C LYS A 19 -1.05 -16.73 -7.64
N THR A 20 -2.30 -16.38 -7.39
CA THR A 20 -3.32 -17.35 -6.98
C THR A 20 -3.71 -18.24 -8.16
N ARG A 21 -4.40 -19.35 -7.88
CA ARG A 21 -4.97 -20.25 -8.91
C ARG A 21 -5.92 -19.54 -9.89
N TYR A 22 -6.45 -18.38 -9.51
CA TYR A 22 -7.34 -17.55 -10.33
C TYR A 22 -6.61 -16.41 -11.06
N GLY A 23 -5.27 -16.41 -11.07
CA GLY A 23 -4.45 -15.37 -11.71
C GLY A 23 -4.44 -14.04 -10.96
N THR A 24 -4.98 -13.98 -9.74
CA THR A 24 -4.94 -12.78 -8.90
C THR A 24 -3.58 -12.64 -8.24
N LEU A 25 -3.07 -11.42 -8.15
CA LEU A 25 -1.84 -11.13 -7.41
C LEU A 25 -2.14 -11.04 -5.91
N LYS A 26 -1.55 -11.93 -5.12
CA LYS A 26 -1.56 -11.86 -3.65
C LYS A 26 -0.24 -11.26 -3.18
N ILE A 27 -0.30 -10.13 -2.49
CA ILE A 27 0.88 -9.48 -1.92
C ILE A 27 1.07 -9.99 -0.48
N LYS A 28 2.22 -10.62 -0.20
CA LYS A 28 2.56 -11.13 1.14
C LYS A 28 3.37 -10.12 1.95
N LYS A 29 4.29 -9.43 1.27
CA LYS A 29 5.12 -8.36 1.82
C LYS A 29 5.26 -7.29 0.75
N LEU A 30 4.93 -6.05 1.08
CA LEU A 30 4.94 -4.93 0.16
C LEU A 30 6.10 -4.00 0.48
N HIS A 31 6.94 -3.74 -0.52
CA HIS A 31 7.97 -2.71 -0.49
C HIS A 31 7.71 -1.71 -1.61
N PHE A 32 7.97 -0.43 -1.34
CA PHE A 32 7.71 0.63 -2.29
C PHE A 32 8.98 1.05 -3.03
N ILE A 33 8.82 1.42 -4.31
CA ILE A 33 9.87 2.13 -5.04
C ILE A 33 10.10 3.48 -4.35
N LYS A 34 11.36 3.76 -3.99
CA LYS A 34 11.71 4.99 -3.29
C LYS A 34 11.29 6.22 -4.10
N GLY A 35 10.48 7.09 -3.49
CA GLY A 35 9.98 8.31 -4.14
C GLY A 35 8.83 8.12 -5.12
N ALA A 36 8.22 6.92 -5.20
CA ALA A 36 7.12 6.64 -6.14
C ALA A 36 5.93 7.60 -6.00
N LEU A 37 5.60 8.01 -4.76
CA LEU A 37 4.48 8.91 -4.47
C LEU A 37 4.73 10.36 -4.92
N LYS A 38 5.96 10.72 -5.32
CA LYS A 38 6.34 12.09 -5.71
C LYS A 38 5.91 13.09 -4.64
N ASN A 39 5.00 14.00 -4.99
CA ASN A 39 4.46 15.06 -4.10
C ASN A 39 3.00 14.78 -3.66
N MET A 40 2.54 13.52 -3.75
CA MET A 40 1.17 13.14 -3.42
C MET A 40 1.10 12.46 -2.06
N ASP A 41 0.10 12.85 -1.26
CA ASP A 41 -0.14 12.28 0.08
C ASP A 41 -0.98 10.99 0.06
N ILE A 42 -1.74 10.75 -1.01
CA ILE A 42 -2.66 9.62 -1.17
C ILE A 42 -2.77 9.21 -2.63
N VAL A 43 -2.61 7.91 -2.91
CA VAL A 43 -2.69 7.33 -4.25
C VAL A 43 -3.34 5.95 -4.22
N ARG A 44 -3.82 5.47 -5.37
CA ARG A 44 -4.24 4.09 -5.58
C ARG A 44 -3.11 3.32 -6.26
N MET A 45 -2.84 2.12 -5.77
CA MET A 45 -1.80 1.26 -6.34
C MET A 45 -2.30 0.61 -7.64
N GLU A 46 -1.48 0.66 -8.69
CA GLU A 46 -1.81 0.09 -10.00
C GLU A 46 -1.85 -1.44 -9.97
N GLU A 47 -0.89 -2.06 -9.27
CA GLU A 47 -0.70 -3.51 -9.22
C GLU A 47 -1.76 -4.21 -8.36
N HIS A 48 -2.42 -3.48 -7.45
CA HIS A 48 -3.53 -4.00 -6.66
C HIS A 48 -4.60 -2.94 -6.37
N LYS A 49 -5.66 -2.94 -7.18
CA LYS A 49 -6.71 -1.89 -7.18
C LYS A 49 -7.36 -1.59 -5.84
N SER A 50 -7.42 -2.54 -4.91
CA SER A 50 -7.99 -2.32 -3.57
C SER A 50 -7.06 -1.60 -2.60
N TYR A 51 -5.78 -1.41 -2.94
CA TYR A 51 -4.78 -0.84 -2.06
C TYR A 51 -4.72 0.68 -2.27
N ILE A 52 -4.76 1.39 -1.15
CA ILE A 52 -4.60 2.85 -1.08
C ILE A 52 -3.31 3.09 -0.31
N ILE A 53 -2.36 3.76 -0.94
CA ILE A 53 -1.07 4.08 -0.35
C ILE A 53 -1.09 5.53 0.09
N VAL A 54 -0.59 5.79 1.29
CA VAL A 54 -0.58 7.11 1.91
C VAL A 54 0.80 7.42 2.47
N THR A 55 1.13 8.70 2.52
CA THR A 55 2.32 9.17 3.23
C THR A 55 2.11 9.13 4.74
N GLU A 56 3.20 9.10 5.49
CA GLU A 56 3.17 9.26 6.96
C GLU A 56 2.54 10.61 7.37
N VAL A 57 2.75 11.65 6.56
CA VAL A 57 2.12 12.97 6.75
C VAL A 57 0.58 12.85 6.73
N PHE A 58 0.03 12.08 5.79
CA PHE A 58 -1.41 11.84 5.72
C PHE A 58 -1.92 11.02 6.91
N LYS A 59 -1.22 9.92 7.24
CA LYS A 59 -1.53 9.09 8.43
C LYS A 59 -1.62 9.94 9.69
N ASN A 60 -0.61 10.77 9.94
CA ASN A 60 -0.56 11.66 11.10
C ASN A 60 -1.71 12.68 11.14
N LYS A 61 -2.16 13.18 9.98
CA LYS A 61 -3.35 14.06 9.91
C LYS A 61 -4.62 13.30 10.31
N CYS A 62 -4.78 12.06 9.86
CA CYS A 62 -5.93 11.22 10.21
C CYS A 62 -5.97 10.88 11.71
N GLU A 63 -4.83 10.52 12.28
CA GLU A 63 -4.70 10.20 13.71
C GLU A 63 -4.98 11.42 14.58
N LYS A 64 -4.41 12.59 14.23
CA LYS A 64 -4.70 13.86 14.92
C LYS A 64 -6.17 14.25 14.86
N ALA A 65 -6.85 13.96 13.76
CA ALA A 65 -8.28 14.18 13.60
C ALA A 65 -9.15 13.10 14.28
N ASN A 66 -8.54 12.09 14.89
CA ASN A 66 -9.19 10.97 15.57
C ASN A 66 -10.26 10.27 14.68
N LEU A 67 -9.92 10.07 13.40
CA LEU A 67 -10.81 9.43 12.44
C LEU A 67 -11.02 7.96 12.80
N LYS A 68 -12.30 7.56 12.88
CA LYS A 68 -12.70 6.17 13.15
C LYS A 68 -12.83 5.37 11.86
N GLY A 69 -12.65 4.05 11.96
CA GLY A 69 -12.87 3.12 10.84
C GLY A 69 -11.72 3.07 9.82
N ILE A 70 -10.54 3.56 10.19
CA ILE A 70 -9.33 3.50 9.36
C ILE A 70 -8.29 2.67 10.10
N ASN A 71 -7.62 1.77 9.39
CA ASN A 71 -6.45 1.05 9.88
C ASN A 71 -5.30 1.25 8.89
N PHE A 72 -4.11 1.55 9.41
CA PHE A 72 -2.91 1.73 8.60
C PHE A 72 -2.00 0.50 8.76
N ILE A 73 -1.45 0.05 7.65
CA ILE A 73 -0.51 -1.07 7.61
C ILE A 73 0.81 -0.50 7.12
N GLU A 74 1.87 -0.68 7.91
CA GLU A 74 3.20 -0.19 7.58
C GLU A 74 3.82 -0.94 6.39
N GLU A 75 4.72 -0.27 5.68
CA GLU A 75 5.54 -0.90 4.65
C GLU A 75 6.32 -2.08 5.22
N GLY A 76 6.45 -3.15 4.44
CA GLY A 76 7.20 -4.34 4.85
C GLY A 76 6.48 -5.20 5.89
N HIS A 77 5.29 -4.81 6.34
CA HIS A 77 4.46 -5.65 7.20
C HIS A 77 4.12 -6.97 6.46
N SER A 78 4.47 -8.09 7.09
CA SER A 78 4.14 -9.44 6.61
C SER A 78 3.07 -10.03 7.51
N ILE A 79 2.02 -10.59 6.90
CA ILE A 79 1.02 -11.40 7.61
C ILE A 79 1.51 -12.81 7.95
N TYR A 80 2.70 -13.18 7.47
CA TYR A 80 3.39 -14.41 7.85
C TYR A 80 4.42 -14.05 8.92
N THR A 81 4.13 -14.38 10.17
CA THR A 81 5.14 -14.65 11.19
C THR A 81 5.87 -15.93 10.78
N ASP A 82 7.19 -15.94 10.93
CA ASP A 82 8.06 -17.10 10.69
C ASP A 82 7.39 -18.41 11.17
N VAL A 83 7.39 -19.41 10.28
CA VAL A 83 7.18 -20.83 10.64
C VAL A 83 8.52 -21.52 10.49
#